data_AF-A0A519NRE4-F1
#
_entry.id   AF-A0A519NRE4-F1
#
_cell.length_a   1.000
_cell.length_b   1.000
_cell.length_c   1.000
_cell.angle_alpha   90.00
_cell.angle_beta   90.00
_cell.angle_gamma   90.00
#
_symmetry.space_group_name_H-M   'P 1'
#
loop_
_entity.id
_entity.type
_entity.pdbx_description
1 polymer ?
#
loop_
_entity_poly.entity_id
_entity_poly.type
_entity_poly.pdbx_seq_one_letter_code
_entity_poly.pdbx_strand_id
1 'polypeptide(L)' 'MNALEKIKELIAATEKDAENFYVKGNKSAGTRLRKAYLEIKNLASEGRREVQNAKNEGK' A
#
# COMPACT_ATOMS: atom_id res chain seq x y z
N MET A 1 -14.18 -5.11 0.25
CA MET A 1 -12.81 -4.76 -0.17
C MET A 1 -11.82 -5.49 0.72
N ASN A 2 -11.09 -6.46 0.16
CA ASN A 2 -10.00 -7.14 0.90
C ASN A 2 -8.72 -6.28 0.89
N ALA A 3 -7.73 -6.67 1.70
CA ALA A 3 -6.46 -5.94 1.79
C ALA A 3 -5.75 -5.77 0.44
N LEU A 4 -5.87 -6.75 -0.47
CA LEU A 4 -5.24 -6.71 -1.79
C LEU A 4 -5.86 -5.64 -2.69
N GLU A 5 -7.19 -5.48 -2.66
CA GLU A 5 -7.89 -4.44 -3.43
C GLU A 5 -7.47 -3.04 -2.98
N LYS A 6 -7.42 -2.79 -1.67
CA LYS A 6 -6.97 -1.51 -1.11
C LYS A 6 -5.52 -1.17 -1.47
N ILE A 7 -4.64 -2.18 -1.48
CA ILE A 7 -3.24 -1.98 -1.90
C ILE A 7 -3.17 -1.55 -3.36
N LYS A 8 -3.96 -2.16 -4.26
CA LYS A 8 -3.98 -1.79 -5.68
C LYS A 8 -4.44 -0.35 -5.90
N GLU A 9 -5.49 0.07 -5.19
CA GLU A 9 -5.98 1.45 -5.24
C GLU A 9 -4.92 2.46 -4.76
N LEU A 10 -4.23 2.12 -3.67
CA LEU A 10 -3.19 2.99 -3.11
C LEU A 10 -1.95 3.08 -4.03
N ILE A 11 -1.60 1.99 -4.72
CA ILE A 11 -0.57 2.02 -5.76
C ILE A 11 -0.98 2.96 -6.88
N ALA A 12 -2.18 2.79 -7.46
CA ALA A 12 -2.67 3.63 -8.54
C ALA A 12 -2.71 5.13 -8.15
N ALA A 13 -3.13 5.43 -6.91
CA ALA A 13 -3.16 6.81 -6.40
C ALA A 13 -1.76 7.44 -6.25
N THR A 14 -0.70 6.63 -6.14
CA THR A 14 0.65 7.12 -5.83
C THR A 14 1.60 7.14 -7.02
N GLU A 15 1.20 6.61 -8.17
CA GLU A 15 2.00 6.62 -9.42
C GLU A 15 2.46 8.03 -9.81
N LYS A 16 1.55 9.01 -9.75
CA LYS A 16 1.87 10.41 -10.08
C LYS A 16 2.86 11.02 -9.09
N ASP A 17 2.77 10.66 -7.81
CA ASP A 17 3.76 11.10 -6.82
C ASP A 17 5.11 10.43 -7.05
N ALA A 18 5.14 9.15 -7.46
CA ALA A 18 6.35 8.42 -7.85
C ALA A 18 7.08 9.13 -8.99
N GLU A 19 6.36 9.44 -10.08
CA GLU A 19 6.91 10.18 -11.21
C GLU A 19 7.45 11.55 -10.76
N ASN A 20 6.65 12.32 -10.00
CA ASN A 20 7.08 13.64 -9.51
C ASN A 20 8.30 13.58 -8.58
N PHE A 21 8.46 12.52 -7.80
CA PHE A 21 9.62 12.34 -6.94
C PHE A 21 10.86 11.92 -7.73
N TYR A 22 10.78 10.84 -8.51
CA TYR A 22 11.94 10.27 -9.21
C TYR A 22 12.39 11.08 -10.42
N VAL A 23 11.46 11.72 -11.15
CA VAL A 23 11.78 12.50 -12.35
C VAL A 23 12.02 13.97 -12.02
N LYS A 24 11.17 14.56 -11.16
CA LYS A 24 11.17 16.01 -10.90
C LYS A 24 11.83 16.41 -9.58
N GLY A 25 12.29 15.45 -8.78
CA GLY A 25 12.95 15.72 -7.49
C GLY A 25 12.01 16.35 -6.43
N ASN A 26 10.69 16.20 -6.56
CA ASN A 26 9.73 16.84 -5.66
C ASN A 26 9.74 16.19 -4.26
N LYS A 27 10.32 16.88 -3.28
CA LYS A 27 10.44 16.38 -1.89
C LYS A 27 9.10 16.12 -1.20
N SER A 28 8.06 16.91 -1.51
CA SER A 28 6.72 16.71 -0.94
C SER A 28 6.05 15.46 -1.50
N ALA A 29 6.25 15.17 -2.79
CA ALA A 29 5.81 13.91 -3.41
C ALA A 29 6.54 12.71 -2.76
N GLY A 30 7.84 12.84 -2.49
CA GLY A 30 8.60 11.85 -1.74
C GLY A 30 8.04 11.57 -0.34
N THR A 31 7.58 12.60 0.36
CA THR A 31 6.94 12.44 1.68
C THR A 31 5.61 11.69 1.59
N ARG A 32 4.80 11.96 0.55
CA ARG A 32 3.54 11.23 0.30
C ARG A 32 3.79 9.77 -0.09
N LEU A 33 4.73 9.50 -0.99
CA LEU A 33 5.14 8.14 -1.33
C LEU A 33 5.59 7.34 -0.12
N ARG A 34 6.42 7.94 0.75
CA ARG A 34 6.88 7.26 1.96
C ARG A 34 5.72 6.87 2.88
N LYS A 35 4.71 7.75 3.03
CA LYS A 35 3.50 7.43 3.81
C LYS A 35 2.69 6.32 3.14
N ALA A 36 2.51 6.39 1.83
CA ALA A 36 1.80 5.35 1.08
C ALA A 36 2.49 3.99 1.20
N TYR A 37 3.82 3.91 1.09
CA TYR A 37 4.54 2.64 1.29
C TYR A 37 4.37 2.08 2.70
N LEU A 38 4.32 2.94 3.71
CA LEU A 38 4.04 2.49 5.08
C LEU A 38 2.62 1.91 5.20
N GLU A 39 1.65 2.55 4.57
CA GLU A 39 0.25 2.10 4.57
C GLU A 39 0.08 0.80 3.79
N ILE A 40 0.72 0.65 2.63
CA ILE A 40 0.76 -0.62 1.87
C ILE A 40 1.32 -1.75 2.74
N LYS A 41 2.43 -1.51 3.46
CA LYS A 41 3.03 -2.50 4.36
C LYS A 41 2.04 -2.93 5.45
N ASN A 42 1.31 -1.98 6.03
CA ASN A 42 0.33 -2.26 7.08
C ASN A 42 -0.84 -3.08 6.53
N LEU A 43 -1.42 -2.66 5.40
CA LEU A 43 -2.50 -3.38 4.71
C LEU A 43 -2.07 -4.80 4.33
N ALA A 44 -0.86 -4.98 3.81
CA ALA A 44 -0.33 -6.30 3.47
C ALA A 44 -0.17 -7.19 4.71
N SER A 45 0.25 -6.61 5.84
CA SER A 45 0.37 -7.32 7.11
C SER A 45 -0.98 -7.73 7.69
N GLU A 46 -2.00 -6.88 7.53
CA GLU A 46 -3.39 -7.16 7.91
C GLU A 46 -3.96 -8.29 7.05
N GLY A 47 -3.88 -8.17 5.71
CA GLY A 47 -4.35 -9.21 4.79
C GLY A 47 -3.68 -10.57 5.03
N ARG A 48 -2.38 -10.60 5.37
CA ARG A 48 -1.71 -11.83 5.77
C ARG A 48 -2.34 -12.44 7.03
N ARG A 49 -2.67 -11.63 8.04
CA ARG A 49 -3.32 -12.12 9.27
C ARG A 49 -4.72 -12.62 8.99
N GLU A 50 -5.50 -11.92 8.16
CA GLU A 50 -6.84 -12.36 7.74
C GLU A 50 -6.79 -13.75 7.10
N VAL A 51 -5.88 -13.96 6.14
CA VAL A 51 -5.69 -15.26 5.49
C VAL A 51 -5.26 -16.35 6.48
N GLN A 52 -4.32 -16.02 7.38
CA GLN A 52 -3.86 -16.98 8.38
C GLN A 52 -4.97 -17.35 9.37
N ASN A 53 -5.77 -16.38 9.81
CA ASN A 53 -6.90 -16.62 10.71
C ASN A 53 -7.97 -17.46 10.02
N ALA A 54 -8.31 -17.17 8.76
CA ALA A 54 -9.26 -17.97 7.99
C ALA A 54 -8.83 -19.45 7.91
N LYS A 55 -7.55 -19.70 7.63
CA LYS A 55 -6.97 -21.05 7.63
C LYS A 55 -7.05 -21.73 9.01
N ASN A 56 -6.77 -20.99 10.08
CA ASN A 56 -6.79 -21.53 11.45
C ASN A 56 -8.21 -21.79 11.95
N GLU A 57 -9.21 -21.05 11.47
CA GLU A 57 -10.63 -21.21 11.80
C GLU A 57 -11.33 -22.29 10.95
N GLY A 58 -10.60 -22.97 10.06
CA GLY A 58 -11.12 -24.09 9.26
C GLY A 58 -12.11 -23.68 8.17
N LYS A 59 -12.06 -22.42 7.71
CA LYS A 59 -12.70 -21.99 6.46
C LYS A 59 -11.80 -22.23 5.26
#